data_AF-A0A7W1NX65-F1
#
_entry.id   AF-A0A7W1NX65-F1
#
_cell.length_a   1.000
_cell.length_b   1.000
_cell.length_c   1.000
_cell.angle_alpha   90.00
_cell.angle_beta   90.00
_cell.angle_gamma   90.00
#
_symmetry.space_group_name_H-M   'P 1'
#
loop_
_entity.id
_entity.type
_entity.pdbx_description
1 polymer ?
#
loop_
_entity_poly.entity_id
_entity_poly.type
_entity_poly.pdbx_seq_one_letter_code
_entity_poly.pdbx_strand_id
1 'polypeptide(L)'
;TIPYAQSAIFSPDGRWLLTDIGLWDLAAGKQVTQLGNKVAAFSPDNNLLATYDQSVGKVMLWDISKLAQGDESPLMILEAQKRQMGYPDELAFSHDAKMLYLKRDGDIQIYGVPKTNI
;
A
#
# COMPACT_ATOMS: atom_id res chain seq x y z
N THR A 1 -20.06 3.31 9.90
CA THR A 1 -19.60 1.92 9.66
C THR A 1 -19.27 1.77 8.20
N ILE A 2 -18.16 1.12 7.86
CA ILE A 2 -17.80 0.77 6.48
C ILE A 2 -18.33 -0.65 6.23
N PRO A 3 -19.43 -0.84 5.49
CA PRO A 3 -19.99 -2.17 5.27
C PRO A 3 -19.11 -2.97 4.29
N TYR A 4 -19.00 -4.29 4.51
CA TYR A 4 -18.34 -5.27 3.63
C TYR A 4 -16.82 -5.24 3.49
N ALA A 5 -16.09 -4.48 4.32
CA ALA A 5 -14.64 -4.53 4.30
C ALA A 5 -14.10 -5.82 4.95
N GLN A 6 -13.25 -6.58 4.24
CA GLN A 6 -12.62 -7.80 4.77
C GLN A 6 -11.31 -7.51 5.52
N SER A 7 -10.69 -6.37 5.21
CA SER A 7 -9.42 -5.96 5.81
C SER A 7 -9.41 -4.46 6.08
N ALA A 8 -8.65 -4.06 7.08
CA ALA A 8 -8.54 -2.69 7.54
C ALA A 8 -7.17 -2.47 8.19
N ILE A 9 -6.43 -1.45 7.74
CA ILE A 9 -5.15 -1.05 8.32
C ILE A 9 -5.12 0.45 8.56
N PHE A 10 -4.70 0.87 9.75
CA PHE A 10 -4.47 2.28 10.06
C PHE A 10 -3.08 2.71 9.57
N SER A 11 -2.95 3.96 9.14
CA SER A 11 -1.64 4.59 9.03
C SER A 11 -1.00 4.77 10.42
N PRO A 12 0.34 4.80 10.51
CA PRO A 12 1.04 5.02 11.77
C PRO A 12 0.62 6.28 12.53
N ASP A 13 0.29 7.37 11.83
CA ASP A 13 -0.23 8.61 12.42
C ASP A 13 -1.73 8.56 12.78
N GLY A 14 -2.43 7.48 12.42
CA GLY A 14 -3.86 7.30 12.66
C GLY A 14 -4.77 8.21 11.84
N ARG A 15 -4.23 8.95 10.86
CA ARG A 15 -5.03 9.84 9.98
C ARG A 15 -5.79 9.07 8.90
N TRP A 16 -5.21 7.98 8.43
CA TRP A 16 -5.71 7.23 7.28
C TRP A 16 -6.15 5.83 7.70
N LEU A 17 -7.19 5.34 7.04
CA LEU A 17 -7.59 3.95 7.09
C LEU A 17 -7.63 3.41 5.66
N LEU A 18 -6.83 2.38 5.38
CA LEU A 18 -6.99 1.62 4.16
C LEU A 18 -7.86 0.40 4.43
N THR A 19 -8.76 0.14 3.51
CA THR A 19 -9.60 -1.06 3.44
C THR A 19 -9.45 -1.70 2.07
N ASP A 20 -9.96 -2.92 1.90
CA ASP A 20 -10.05 -3.60 0.60
C ASP A 20 -10.99 -2.90 -0.40
N ILE A 21 -11.71 -1.86 0.03
CA ILE A 21 -12.57 -1.03 -0.81
C ILE A 21 -12.03 0.39 -1.02
N GLY A 22 -10.94 0.76 -0.35
CA GLY A 22 -10.24 2.03 -0.58
C GLY A 22 -9.67 2.72 0.65
N LEU A 23 -9.15 3.92 0.42
CA LEU A 23 -8.46 4.76 1.41
C LEU A 23 -9.41 5.84 1.94
N TRP A 24 -9.41 6.01 3.26
CA TRP A 24 -10.29 6.90 3.98
C TRP A 24 -9.48 7.94 4.76
N ASP A 25 -9.87 9.21 4.64
CA ASP A 25 -9.43 10.28 5.53
C ASP A 25 -10.32 10.25 6.78
N LEU A 26 -9.76 9.86 7.92
CA LEU A 26 -10.50 9.74 9.17
C LEU A 26 -10.80 11.10 9.81
N ALA A 27 -9.99 12.12 9.52
CA ALA A 27 -10.25 13.48 10.01
C ALA A 27 -11.42 14.12 9.25
N ALA A 28 -11.49 13.89 7.93
CA ALA A 28 -12.60 14.37 7.10
C ALA A 28 -13.82 13.43 7.08
N GLY A 29 -13.68 12.19 7.57
CA GLY A 29 -14.75 11.20 7.61
C GLY A 29 -15.22 10.72 6.24
N LYS A 30 -14.34 10.70 5.23
CA LYS A 30 -14.71 10.37 3.84
C LYS A 30 -13.67 9.49 3.14
N GLN A 31 -14.14 8.72 2.16
CA GLN A 31 -13.27 8.00 1.25
C GLN A 31 -12.61 8.99 0.28
N VAL A 32 -11.30 8.87 0.07
CA VAL A 32 -10.52 9.75 -0.82
C VAL A 32 -10.09 9.07 -2.12
N THR A 33 -9.93 7.74 -2.13
CA THR A 33 -9.65 6.95 -3.34
C THR A 33 -10.19 5.53 -3.23
N GLN A 34 -10.50 4.91 -4.38
CA GLN A 34 -10.86 3.50 -4.48
C GLN A 34 -9.62 2.67 -4.79
N LEU A 35 -8.96 2.18 -3.74
CA LEU A 35 -7.84 1.24 -3.84
C LEU A 35 -8.31 -0.16 -3.41
N GLY A 36 -8.56 -1.02 -4.39
CA GLY A 36 -9.10 -2.37 -4.18
C GLY A 36 -8.04 -3.43 -3.85
N ASN A 37 -7.22 -3.22 -2.81
CA ASN A 37 -6.06 -4.08 -2.55
C ASN A 37 -6.17 -4.86 -1.23
N LYS A 38 -5.98 -6.18 -1.30
CA LYS A 38 -6.03 -7.08 -0.12
C LYS A 38 -4.72 -7.12 0.67
N VAL A 39 -3.61 -6.75 0.04
CA VAL A 39 -2.28 -6.77 0.66
C VAL A 39 -1.66 -5.41 0.47
N ALA A 40 -1.40 -4.75 1.58
CA ALA A 40 -0.95 -3.38 1.61
C ALA A 40 -0.21 -3.05 2.91
N ALA A 41 0.59 -2.00 2.88
CA ALA A 41 1.28 -1.47 4.06
C ALA A 41 1.45 0.04 3.94
N PHE A 42 1.25 0.74 5.05
CA PHE A 42 1.66 2.14 5.17
C PHE A 42 3.15 2.21 5.53
N SER A 43 3.85 3.20 4.98
CA SER A 43 5.21 3.50 5.41
C SER A 43 5.21 4.14 6.81
N PRO A 44 6.21 3.87 7.65
CA PRO A 44 6.32 4.43 9.00
C PRO A 44 6.34 5.97 9.05
N ASP A 45 6.78 6.61 7.97
CA ASP A 45 6.85 8.06 7.83
C ASP A 45 5.55 8.70 7.30
N ASN A 46 4.50 7.90 7.07
CA ASN A 46 3.17 8.32 6.58
C ASN A 46 3.16 9.00 5.20
N ASN A 47 4.23 8.86 4.41
CA ASN A 47 4.30 9.44 3.07
C ASN A 47 3.80 8.48 1.99
N LEU A 48 4.01 7.18 2.18
CA LEU A 48 3.81 6.16 1.17
C LEU A 48 2.82 5.10 1.59
N LEU A 49 2.08 4.62 0.60
CA LEU A 49 1.30 3.40 0.69
C LEU A 49 1.88 2.39 -0.31
N ALA A 50 2.15 1.16 0.14
CA ALA A 50 2.45 0.04 -0.74
C ALA A 50 1.20 -0.81 -0.90
N THR A 51 0.90 -1.23 -2.13
CA THR A 51 -0.15 -2.22 -2.42
C THR A 51 0.35 -3.26 -3.41
N TYR A 52 -0.23 -4.46 -3.39
CA TYR A 52 0.01 -5.46 -4.42
C TYR A 52 -1.19 -5.58 -5.37
N ASP A 53 -0.97 -5.27 -6.65
CA ASP A 53 -1.95 -5.48 -7.71
C ASP A 53 -1.76 -6.87 -8.33
N GLN A 54 -2.75 -7.73 -8.11
CA GLN A 54 -2.75 -9.10 -8.63
C GLN A 54 -2.91 -9.16 -10.15
N SER A 55 -3.65 -8.23 -10.75
CA SER A 55 -3.97 -8.26 -12.18
C SER A 55 -2.71 -8.09 -13.05
N VAL A 56 -1.78 -7.24 -12.59
CA VAL A 56 -0.50 -7.01 -13.25
C VAL A 56 0.66 -7.73 -12.57
N GLY A 57 0.46 -8.27 -11.36
CA GLY A 57 1.47 -8.97 -10.58
C GLY A 57 2.58 -8.06 -10.07
N LYS A 58 2.24 -6.84 -9.64
CA LYS A 58 3.22 -5.81 -9.26
C LYS A 58 2.91 -5.19 -7.91
N VAL A 59 3.95 -4.72 -7.24
CA VAL A 59 3.82 -3.87 -6.08
C VAL A 59 3.80 -2.41 -6.55
N MET A 60 2.80 -1.66 -6.11
CA MET A 60 2.62 -0.25 -6.44
C MET A 60 2.91 0.58 -5.19
N LEU A 61 3.74 1.61 -5.35
CA LEU A 61 3.99 2.61 -4.32
C LEU A 61 3.25 3.89 -4.68
N TRP A 62 2.47 4.38 -3.74
CA TRP A 62 1.64 5.57 -3.88
C TRP A 62 2.10 6.65 -2.92
N ASP A 63 2.05 7.90 -3.36
CA ASP A 63 2.14 9.05 -2.47
C ASP A 63 0.74 9.31 -1.88
N ILE A 64 0.62 9.28 -0.56
CA ILE A 64 -0.67 9.40 0.12
C ILE A 64 -1.27 10.80 -0.07
N SER A 65 -0.43 11.84 -0.11
CA SER A 65 -0.89 13.21 -0.32
C SER A 65 -1.44 13.40 -1.73
N LYS A 66 -0.86 12.71 -2.72
CA LYS A 66 -1.38 12.70 -4.10
C LYS A 66 -2.69 11.93 -4.21
N LEU A 67 -2.77 10.75 -3.59
CA LEU A 67 -4.02 9.96 -3.53
C LEU A 67 -5.15 10.78 -2.89
N ALA A 68 -4.86 11.50 -1.80
CA ALA A 68 -5.84 12.37 -1.14
C ALA A 68 -6.37 13.50 -2.03
N GLN A 69 -5.61 13.89 -3.06
CA GLN A 69 -5.98 14.89 -4.06
C GLN A 69 -6.62 14.26 -5.32
N GLY A 70 -6.78 12.93 -5.36
CA GLY A 70 -7.33 12.20 -6.49
C GLY A 70 -6.32 11.87 -7.59
N ASP A 71 -5.03 12.05 -7.34
CA ASP A 71 -3.97 11.59 -8.24
C ASP A 71 -3.64 10.13 -7.92
N GLU A 72 -4.21 9.23 -8.72
CA GLU A 72 -4.02 7.78 -8.65
C GLU A 72 -2.87 7.30 -9.56
N SER A 73 -1.85 8.15 -9.79
CA SER A 73 -0.62 7.71 -10.43
C SER A 73 0.35 7.10 -9.40
N PRO A 74 0.82 5.86 -9.62
CA PRO A 74 1.83 5.28 -8.73
C PRO A 74 3.14 6.05 -8.87
N LEU A 75 3.74 6.38 -7.74
CA LEU A 75 5.08 6.95 -7.68
C LEU A 75 6.11 5.97 -8.24
N MET A 76 5.94 4.68 -7.94
CA MET A 76 6.84 3.62 -8.39
C MET A 76 6.07 2.32 -8.56
N ILE A 77 6.52 1.54 -9.53
CA ILE A 77 6.04 0.18 -9.77
C ILE A 77 7.23 -0.76 -9.60
N LEU A 78 7.10 -1.69 -8.66
CA LEU A 78 8.11 -2.70 -8.34
C LEU A 78 7.65 -4.04 -8.89
N GLU A 79 8.50 -4.67 -9.69
CA GLU A 79 8.21 -5.99 -10.27
C GLU A 79 8.29 -7.06 -9.17
N ALA A 80 7.20 -7.82 -9.00
CA ALA A 80 7.26 -9.07 -8.25
C ALA A 80 7.70 -10.20 -9.19
N GLN A 81 8.42 -11.19 -8.68
CA GLN A 81 8.82 -12.34 -9.49
C GLN A 81 7.60 -13.05 -10.12
N LYS A 82 7.59 -13.10 -11.46
CA LYS A 82 6.47 -13.61 -12.28
C LYS A 82 6.20 -15.11 -12.17
N ARG A 83 7.11 -15.89 -11.58
CA ARG A 83 7.05 -17.36 -11.62
C ARG A 83 6.04 -17.97 -10.64
N GLN A 84 5.47 -17.18 -9.74
CA GLN A 84 4.59 -17.67 -8.67
C GLN A 84 3.20 -17.03 -8.78
N MET A 85 2.17 -17.87 -8.94
CA MET A 85 0.76 -17.45 -8.95
C MET A 85 0.20 -17.37 -7.53
N GLY A 86 -0.47 -16.27 -7.17
CA GLY A 86 -1.14 -16.12 -5.88
C GLY A 86 -1.12 -14.69 -5.33
N TYR A 87 -1.90 -14.44 -4.28
CA TYR A 87 -1.72 -13.24 -3.45
C TYR A 87 -0.43 -13.41 -2.63
N PRO A 88 0.39 -12.35 -2.47
CA PRO A 88 1.42 -12.38 -1.45
C PRO A 88 0.78 -12.53 -0.07
N ASP A 89 1.51 -13.10 0.86
CA ASP A 89 1.08 -13.25 2.24
C ASP A 89 1.16 -11.90 2.98
N GLU A 90 2.18 -11.11 2.65
CA GLU A 90 2.51 -9.92 3.42
C GLU A 90 3.30 -8.89 2.61
N LEU A 91 3.06 -7.62 2.94
CA LEU A 91 3.89 -6.48 2.59
C LEU A 91 4.23 -5.74 3.89
N ALA A 92 5.48 -5.33 4.06
CA ALA A 92 5.84 -4.43 5.15
C ALA A 92 7.08 -3.60 4.85
N PHE A 93 7.05 -2.36 5.29
CA PHE A 93 8.18 -1.44 5.23
C PHE A 93 9.15 -1.71 6.38
N SER A 94 10.44 -1.48 6.15
CA SER A 94 11.39 -1.31 7.24
C SER A 94 11.01 -0.10 8.08
N HIS A 95 11.39 -0.10 9.36
CA HIS A 95 11.07 0.98 10.29
C HIS A 95 11.57 2.37 9.82
N ASP A 96 12.67 2.41 9.07
CA ASP A 96 13.24 3.63 8.50
C ASP A 96 12.68 4.01 7.12
N ALA A 97 11.64 3.30 6.66
CA ALA A 97 10.96 3.45 5.37
C ALA A 97 11.82 3.27 4.12
N LYS A 98 13.09 2.83 4.24
CA LYS A 98 13.99 2.67 3.09
C LYS A 98 13.84 1.36 2.34
N MET A 99 13.23 0.37 2.98
CA MET A 99 13.05 -0.96 2.40
C MET A 99 11.58 -1.35 2.46
N LEU A 100 11.17 -2.16 1.50
CA LEU A 100 9.89 -2.86 1.51
C LEU A 100 10.19 -4.34 1.28
N TYR A 101 9.58 -5.23 2.04
CA TYR A 101 9.58 -6.64 1.70
C TYR A 101 8.20 -7.10 1.25
N LEU A 102 8.22 -8.10 0.37
CA LEU A 102 7.07 -8.87 -0.09
C LEU A 102 7.34 -10.33 0.27
N LYS A 103 6.43 -10.94 1.03
CA LYS A 103 6.47 -12.37 1.34
C LYS A 103 5.44 -13.12 0.51
N ARG A 104 5.82 -14.23 -0.10
CA ARG A 104 4.92 -15.13 -0.84
C ARG A 104 5.40 -16.57 -0.71
N ASP A 105 4.55 -17.46 -0.25
CA ASP A 105 4.83 -18.90 -0.17
C ASP A 105 6.15 -19.21 0.57
N GLY A 106 6.51 -18.37 1.54
CA GLY A 106 7.78 -18.46 2.29
C GLY A 106 8.98 -17.78 1.64
N ASP A 107 8.92 -17.40 0.36
CA ASP A 107 9.93 -16.59 -0.29
C ASP A 107 9.79 -15.11 0.08
N ILE A 108 10.92 -14.44 0.26
CA ILE A 108 10.98 -13.01 0.58
C ILE A 108 11.72 -12.27 -0.52
N GLN A 109 11.05 -11.28 -1.11
CA GLN A 109 11.65 -10.30 -1.99
C GLN A 109 11.79 -8.97 -1.24
N ILE A 110 12.94 -8.31 -1.40
CA ILE A 110 13.24 -7.04 -0.73
C ILE A 110 13.51 -5.99 -1.80
N TYR A 111 12.90 -4.82 -1.63
CA TYR A 111 12.99 -3.67 -2.52
C TYR A 111 13.57 -2.47 -1.79
N GLY A 112 14.40 -1.70 -2.48
CA GLY A 112 14.77 -0.35 -2.04
C GLY A 112 13.65 0.63 -2.36
N VAL A 113 13.28 1.44 -1.38
CA VAL A 113 12.27 2.49 -1.51
C VAL A 113 13.01 3.83 -1.67
N PRO A 114 12.80 4.55 -2.78
CA PRO A 114 13.47 5.83 -3.00
C PRO A 114 12.98 6.86 -2.00
N LYS A 115 13.88 7.74 -1.54
CA LYS A 115 13.47 8.92 -0.79
C LYS A 115 12.63 9.82 -1.68
N THR A 116 11.41 10.11 -1.26
CA THR A 116 10.59 11.18 -1.84
C THR A 116 11.11 12.51 -1.30
N ASN A 117 11.80 13.28 -2.15
CA ASN A 117 11.99 14.71 -1.89
C ASN A 117 10.68 15.39 -2.30
N ILE A 118 9.81 15.66 -1.32
CA ILE A 118 8.63 16.52 -1.49
C ILE A 118 9.03 17.94 -1.11
#